data_AF-A0A9E4V4W4-F1
#
_entry.id   AF-A0A9E4V4W4-F1
#
_cell.length_a   1.000
_cell.length_b   1.000
_cell.length_c   1.000
_cell.angle_alpha   90.00
_cell.angle_beta   90.00
_cell.angle_gamma   90.00
#
_symmetry.space_group_name_H-M   'P 1'
#
loop_
_entity.id
_entity.type
_entity.pdbx_description
1 polymer ?
#
loop_
_entity_poly.entity_id
_entity_poly.type
_entity_poly.pdbx_seq_one_letter_code
_entity_poly.pdbx_strand_id
1 'polypeptide(L)'
;MNIEDIYDQFTNGAGSEAVRAGWVERYLESPIAFWCGLHAPAGAKDPMNDFQQHIFDIGNTHQDRVNERLYPGGIQKVFTTEEEGFRRSLEIMSEGGVFIKNMPLVCWPQGLTGRPDVLERVDGVPSVFGDFSYRVIEIKSARRLRESQILQGALYNRVLGLVQGYEPPVFQMVNGDFDVIPVTMAEVDQRLDQVLEEVREIMAGKPVDFCYGVARWPWTSYVDAQAVAANDVSLITGVGASVRTNLVAAGYATLESIATANETELVSVKRIGAASAKKMVVSAQAIQGNKPQPRGDLGELRRGKTEVFFDFEGAQDTGAQGRGPGDEDGNGLEMVNYLIGAVYRTAGAKAEYKAFFADSFDEEDGNLIDFLEWADSLEDPVFYHWHHYERTHLTKMVERYGVDPRLAAAVLDRMEDLSPWTTKGYAFPAYGEGLKAIAKCLGFKWQQDDVTGVGSMDLYMKYVESGGTDQTSKKKIIVYNEDDCFATMHIYDWVMAQER
;
A
#
# COMPACT_ATOMS: atom_id res chain seq x y z
N MET A 1 -14.35 39.06 -20.30
CA MET A 1 -13.07 39.67 -19.87
C MET A 1 -12.02 39.33 -20.93
N ASN A 2 -11.02 40.17 -21.22
CA ASN A 2 -9.99 39.77 -22.17
C ASN A 2 -9.11 38.67 -21.52
N ILE A 3 -8.64 37.68 -22.29
CA ILE A 3 -7.78 36.59 -21.80
C ILE A 3 -6.55 37.13 -21.08
N GLU A 4 -5.95 38.20 -21.62
CA GLU A 4 -4.79 38.87 -20.99
C GLU A 4 -5.12 39.39 -19.59
N ASP A 5 -6.30 39.97 -19.38
CA ASP A 5 -6.69 40.50 -18.07
C ASP A 5 -6.84 39.35 -17.04
N ILE A 6 -7.44 38.22 -17.45
CA ILE A 6 -7.55 37.02 -16.61
C ILE A 6 -6.15 36.47 -16.30
N TYR A 7 -5.31 36.34 -17.33
CA TYR A 7 -3.95 35.83 -17.19
C TYR A 7 -3.15 36.67 -16.20
N ASP A 8 -3.12 38.00 -16.38
CA ASP A 8 -2.39 38.91 -15.51
C ASP A 8 -2.96 38.90 -14.10
N GLN A 9 -4.29 38.84 -13.95
CA GLN A 9 -4.95 38.77 -12.64
C GLN A 9 -4.45 37.58 -11.82
N PHE A 10 -4.28 36.42 -12.43
CA PHE A 10 -3.94 35.18 -11.72
C PHE A 10 -2.45 34.81 -11.72
N THR A 11 -1.64 35.45 -12.58
CA THR A 11 -0.18 35.25 -12.62
C THR A 11 0.60 36.35 -11.90
N ASN A 12 -0.07 37.39 -11.38
CA ASN A 12 0.54 38.38 -10.48
C ASN A 12 0.73 37.78 -9.07
N GLY A 13 1.97 37.37 -8.73
CA GLY A 13 2.31 36.85 -7.39
C GLY A 13 3.50 35.87 -7.41
N ALA A 14 3.88 35.37 -6.23
CA ALA A 14 4.94 34.37 -6.10
C ALA A 14 4.36 32.95 -6.13
N GLY A 15 4.53 32.23 -7.25
CA GLY A 15 4.06 30.85 -7.39
C GLY A 15 4.75 29.84 -6.47
N SER A 16 5.88 30.19 -5.84
CA SER A 16 6.62 29.31 -4.92
C SER A 16 5.87 28.98 -3.63
N GLU A 17 4.90 29.81 -3.24
CA GLU A 17 4.10 29.63 -2.02
C GLU A 17 2.74 28.97 -2.32
N ALA A 18 2.49 28.60 -3.58
CA ALA A 18 1.21 28.06 -3.98
C ALA A 18 1.06 26.58 -3.59
N VAL A 19 -0.07 26.25 -2.97
CA VAL A 19 -0.51 24.88 -2.73
C VAL A 19 -0.91 24.25 -4.06
N ARG A 20 -0.24 23.17 -4.44
CA ARG A 20 -0.63 22.34 -5.58
C ARG A 20 -1.76 21.40 -5.17
N ALA A 21 -2.77 21.20 -6.01
CA ALA A 21 -3.87 20.29 -5.66
C ALA A 21 -3.42 18.87 -5.29
N GLY A 22 -2.44 18.31 -6.01
CA GLY A 22 -1.87 17.00 -5.65
C GLY A 22 -1.17 16.97 -4.28
N TRP A 23 -0.89 18.11 -3.65
CA TRP A 23 -0.37 18.16 -2.28
C TRP A 23 -1.45 17.87 -1.23
N VAL A 24 -2.72 18.19 -1.52
CA VAL A 24 -3.85 17.84 -0.66
C VAL A 24 -3.96 16.33 -0.52
N GLU A 25 -3.94 15.61 -1.65
CA GLU A 25 -3.94 14.15 -1.67
C GLU A 25 -2.73 13.61 -0.89
N ARG A 26 -1.51 14.06 -1.22
CA ARG A 26 -0.27 13.59 -0.57
C ARG A 26 -0.24 13.84 0.93
N TYR A 27 -0.72 14.99 1.39
CA TYR A 27 -0.79 15.32 2.81
C TYR A 27 -1.76 14.37 3.54
N LEU A 28 -2.96 14.16 3.00
CA LEU A 28 -3.96 13.29 3.61
C LEU A 28 -3.54 11.81 3.63
N GLU A 29 -2.81 11.37 2.60
CA GLU A 29 -2.25 10.01 2.56
C GLU A 29 -1.11 9.82 3.57
N SER A 30 -0.22 10.80 3.71
CA SER A 30 0.87 10.74 4.69
C SER A 30 1.46 12.13 4.98
N PRO A 31 1.08 12.78 6.11
CA PRO A 31 1.62 14.09 6.49
C PRO A 31 3.14 14.10 6.62
N ILE A 32 3.72 13.02 7.15
CA ILE A 32 5.18 12.88 7.29
C ILE A 32 5.88 12.78 5.93
N ALA A 33 5.34 12.00 4.98
CA ALA A 33 5.92 11.86 3.65
C ALA A 33 5.77 13.16 2.85
N PHE A 34 4.68 13.89 3.07
CA PHE A 34 4.50 15.24 2.54
C PHE A 34 5.54 16.22 3.10
N TRP A 35 5.72 16.25 4.43
CA TRP A 35 6.76 17.05 5.09
C TRP A 35 8.16 16.70 4.55
N CYS A 36 8.50 15.42 4.44
CA CYS A 36 9.78 14.99 3.88
C CYS A 36 9.95 15.46 2.43
N GLY A 37 8.85 15.44 1.65
CA GLY A 37 8.81 15.97 0.29
C GLY A 37 9.26 17.44 0.16
N LEU A 38 9.08 18.23 1.22
CA LEU A 38 9.41 19.65 1.26
C LEU A 38 10.73 19.94 2.00
N HIS A 39 11.02 19.20 3.07
CA HIS A 39 12.05 19.57 4.05
C HIS A 39 13.17 18.53 4.22
N ALA A 40 12.96 17.28 3.82
CA ALA A 40 13.99 16.25 3.96
C ALA A 40 15.06 16.35 2.86
N PRO A 41 16.29 15.85 3.10
CA PRO A 41 17.34 15.84 2.10
C PRO A 41 16.91 15.08 0.83
N ALA A 42 17.11 15.67 -0.34
CA ALA A 42 16.63 15.08 -1.60
C ALA A 42 17.21 13.69 -1.88
N GLY A 43 18.45 13.43 -1.44
CA GLY A 43 19.14 12.14 -1.58
C GLY A 43 18.71 11.06 -0.57
N ALA A 44 17.80 11.37 0.35
CA ALA A 44 17.27 10.40 1.32
C ALA A 44 16.02 9.65 0.80
N LYS A 45 15.61 9.91 -0.45
CA LYS A 45 14.50 9.21 -1.08
C LYS A 45 14.86 7.75 -1.36
N ASP A 46 13.91 6.87 -1.05
CA ASP A 46 13.96 5.49 -1.48
C ASP A 46 13.98 5.42 -3.03
N PRO A 47 14.80 4.54 -3.63
CA PRO A 47 14.79 4.36 -5.06
C PRO A 47 13.44 3.81 -5.54
N MET A 48 13.11 4.09 -6.80
CA MET A 48 12.02 3.38 -7.48
C MET A 48 12.40 1.90 -7.61
N ASN A 49 11.46 1.01 -7.30
CA ASN A 49 11.58 -0.42 -7.56
C ASN A 49 10.43 -0.88 -8.48
N ASP A 50 10.48 -2.14 -8.91
CA ASP A 50 9.52 -2.71 -9.86
C ASP A 50 8.07 -2.58 -9.35
N PHE A 51 7.84 -2.80 -8.05
CA PHE A 51 6.52 -2.62 -7.43
C PHE A 51 5.98 -1.19 -7.60
N GLN A 52 6.80 -0.18 -7.30
CA GLN A 52 6.35 1.20 -7.44
C GLN A 52 6.15 1.58 -8.91
N GLN A 53 7.01 1.11 -9.80
CA GLN A 53 6.84 1.32 -11.23
C GLN A 53 5.51 0.73 -11.73
N HIS A 54 5.16 -0.49 -11.30
CA HIS A 54 3.91 -1.14 -11.65
C HIS A 54 2.67 -0.33 -11.21
N ILE A 55 2.67 0.21 -9.98
CA ILE A 55 1.58 1.06 -9.49
C ILE A 55 1.41 2.32 -10.35
N PHE A 56 2.51 2.96 -10.76
CA PHE A 56 2.45 4.09 -11.68
C PHE A 56 1.90 3.70 -13.06
N ASP A 57 2.34 2.57 -13.60
CA ASP A 57 1.92 2.08 -14.93
C ASP A 57 0.43 1.71 -14.97
N ILE A 58 -0.11 1.12 -13.90
CA ILE A 58 -1.56 0.89 -13.75
C ILE A 58 -2.32 2.22 -13.79
N GLY A 59 -1.87 3.21 -13.02
CA GLY A 59 -2.50 4.53 -12.95
C GLY A 59 -2.55 5.21 -14.33
N ASN A 60 -1.40 5.26 -15.02
CA ASN A 60 -1.29 5.85 -16.35
C ASN A 60 -2.14 5.10 -17.38
N THR A 61 -2.06 3.77 -17.40
CA THR A 61 -2.83 2.94 -18.34
C THR A 61 -4.34 3.10 -18.12
N HIS A 62 -4.79 3.18 -16.88
CA HIS A 62 -6.19 3.43 -16.56
C HIS A 62 -6.63 4.82 -17.05
N GLN A 63 -5.85 5.85 -16.75
CA GLN A 63 -6.12 7.21 -17.19
C GLN A 63 -6.22 7.31 -18.71
N ASP A 64 -5.32 6.67 -19.45
CA ASP A 64 -5.35 6.62 -20.91
C ASP A 64 -6.62 5.94 -21.43
N ARG A 65 -7.00 4.79 -20.86
CA ARG A 65 -8.25 4.09 -21.25
C ARG A 65 -9.49 4.92 -20.98
N VAL A 66 -9.56 5.63 -19.84
CA VAL A 66 -10.68 6.54 -19.53
C VAL A 66 -10.72 7.70 -20.52
N ASN A 67 -9.55 8.29 -20.79
CA ASN A 67 -9.40 9.39 -21.74
C ASN A 67 -9.83 9.02 -23.16
N GLU A 68 -9.51 7.83 -23.64
CA GLU A 68 -9.88 7.33 -24.96
C GLU A 68 -11.38 7.01 -25.04
N ARG A 69 -11.93 6.38 -23.99
CA ARG A 69 -13.29 5.87 -23.98
C ARG A 69 -14.35 6.95 -23.69
N LEU A 70 -14.11 7.80 -22.70
CA LEU A 70 -15.10 8.75 -22.19
C LEU A 70 -14.87 10.18 -22.71
N TYR A 71 -13.62 10.56 -22.98
CA TYR A 71 -13.26 11.93 -23.35
C TYR A 71 -12.47 11.98 -24.68
N PRO A 72 -12.97 11.37 -25.77
CA PRO A 72 -12.26 11.31 -27.03
C PRO A 72 -12.06 12.72 -27.63
N GLY A 73 -10.92 12.93 -28.29
CA GLY A 73 -10.63 14.21 -28.94
C GLY A 73 -10.29 15.38 -28.00
N GLY A 74 -9.98 15.10 -26.73
CA GLY A 74 -9.56 16.14 -25.79
C GLY A 74 -8.27 16.86 -26.20
N ILE A 75 -8.25 18.16 -25.95
CA ILE A 75 -7.20 19.08 -26.36
C ILE A 75 -6.14 19.16 -25.26
N GLN A 76 -4.89 18.94 -25.63
CA GLN A 76 -3.72 19.18 -24.78
C GLN A 76 -2.67 19.90 -25.63
N LYS A 77 -2.12 21.00 -25.11
CA LYS A 77 -1.03 21.75 -25.76
C LYS A 77 0.27 21.51 -24.97
N VAL A 78 1.40 21.38 -25.67
CA VAL A 78 2.72 21.34 -25.02
C VAL A 78 3.05 22.69 -24.40
N PHE A 79 3.75 22.76 -23.27
CA PHE A 79 4.21 24.01 -22.65
C PHE A 79 5.47 23.76 -21.83
N THR A 80 6.19 24.84 -21.50
CA THR A 80 7.47 24.78 -20.76
C THR A 80 7.37 25.30 -19.33
N THR A 81 6.47 26.25 -19.07
CA THR A 81 6.16 26.76 -17.72
C THR A 81 4.67 26.64 -17.41
N GLU A 82 4.31 26.65 -16.12
CA GLU A 82 2.91 26.61 -15.69
C GLU A 82 2.13 27.82 -16.22
N GLU A 83 2.75 28.99 -16.26
CA GLU A 83 2.14 30.22 -16.79
C GLU A 83 1.87 30.11 -18.29
N GLU A 84 2.82 29.58 -19.06
CA GLU A 84 2.61 29.32 -20.50
C GLU A 84 1.46 28.32 -20.71
N GLY A 85 1.45 27.24 -19.94
CA GLY A 85 0.35 26.28 -19.97
C GLY A 85 -0.98 26.89 -19.57
N PHE A 86 -1.00 27.80 -18.58
CA PHE A 86 -2.21 28.43 -18.09
C PHE A 86 -2.80 29.37 -19.15
N ARG A 87 -1.95 30.18 -19.78
CA ARG A 87 -2.34 31.01 -20.94
C ARG A 87 -2.98 30.17 -22.04
N ARG A 88 -2.33 29.06 -22.42
CA ARG A 88 -2.87 28.10 -23.40
C ARG A 88 -4.21 27.49 -22.96
N SER A 89 -4.39 27.27 -21.65
CA SER A 89 -5.66 26.79 -21.09
C SER A 89 -6.77 27.83 -21.25
N LEU A 90 -6.48 29.10 -20.95
CA LEU A 90 -7.41 30.21 -21.14
C LEU A 90 -7.81 30.39 -22.61
N GLU A 91 -6.86 30.25 -23.54
CA GLU A 91 -7.15 30.27 -24.99
C GLU A 91 -8.15 29.16 -25.37
N ILE A 92 -7.88 27.92 -24.97
CA ILE A 92 -8.75 26.77 -25.30
C ILE A 92 -10.14 26.95 -24.65
N MET A 93 -10.19 27.44 -23.40
CA MET A 93 -11.44 27.74 -22.72
C MET A 93 -12.24 28.85 -23.42
N SER A 94 -11.56 29.92 -23.84
CA SER A 94 -12.21 31.01 -24.58
C SER A 94 -12.68 30.61 -25.97
N GLU A 95 -11.99 29.67 -26.63
CA GLU A 95 -12.41 29.07 -27.90
C GLU A 95 -13.56 28.05 -27.73
N GLY A 96 -13.89 27.69 -26.48
CA GLY A 96 -14.96 26.77 -26.15
C GLY A 96 -14.62 25.32 -26.48
N GLY A 97 -13.36 24.92 -26.33
CA GLY A 97 -12.92 23.53 -26.50
C GLY A 97 -13.71 22.57 -25.60
N VAL A 98 -14.14 21.43 -26.14
CA VAL A 98 -15.08 20.51 -25.47
C VAL A 98 -14.45 19.81 -24.27
N PHE A 99 -13.27 19.19 -24.47
CA PHE A 99 -12.49 18.56 -23.42
C PHE A 99 -11.07 19.13 -23.44
N ILE A 100 -10.53 19.52 -22.29
CA ILE A 100 -9.16 20.01 -22.12
C ILE A 100 -8.44 19.07 -21.16
N LYS A 101 -7.31 18.49 -21.57
CA LYS A 101 -6.65 17.42 -20.82
C LYS A 101 -5.31 17.86 -20.24
N ASN A 102 -5.10 17.62 -18.94
CA ASN A 102 -3.81 17.82 -18.27
C ASN A 102 -3.16 19.18 -18.57
N MET A 103 -3.97 20.23 -18.51
CA MET A 103 -3.55 21.61 -18.72
C MET A 103 -3.67 22.38 -17.40
N PRO A 104 -2.74 23.32 -17.10
CA PRO A 104 -2.67 23.91 -15.78
C PRO A 104 -3.65 25.06 -15.57
N LEU A 105 -4.13 25.15 -14.33
CA LEU A 105 -4.83 26.28 -13.76
C LEU A 105 -3.95 26.92 -12.69
N VAL A 106 -3.85 28.25 -12.73
CA VAL A 106 -2.97 29.04 -11.87
C VAL A 106 -3.80 30.10 -11.15
N CYS A 107 -3.56 30.27 -9.85
CA CYS A 107 -4.13 31.32 -9.00
C CYS A 107 -3.09 31.77 -7.95
N TRP A 108 -2.02 32.45 -8.38
CA TRP A 108 -0.96 32.92 -7.48
C TRP A 108 -1.45 33.86 -6.36
N PRO A 109 -2.38 34.80 -6.59
CA PRO A 109 -2.87 35.66 -5.50
C PRO A 109 -3.55 34.89 -4.36
N GLN A 110 -4.13 33.72 -4.66
CA GLN A 110 -4.75 32.83 -3.67
C GLN A 110 -3.77 31.74 -3.17
N GLY A 111 -2.57 31.68 -3.74
CA GLY A 111 -1.59 30.65 -3.46
C GLY A 111 -2.09 29.26 -3.84
N LEU A 112 -2.76 29.10 -4.99
CA LEU A 112 -3.30 27.83 -5.44
C LEU A 112 -2.92 27.52 -6.90
N THR A 113 -2.76 26.25 -7.22
CA THR A 113 -2.57 25.77 -8.60
C THR A 113 -2.96 24.30 -8.75
N GLY A 114 -3.29 23.90 -9.97
CA GLY A 114 -3.62 22.52 -10.26
C GLY A 114 -3.60 22.17 -11.75
N ARG A 115 -3.54 20.87 -12.03
CA ARG A 115 -3.67 20.30 -13.38
C ARG A 115 -4.76 19.22 -13.32
N PRO A 116 -6.02 19.59 -13.55
CA PRO A 116 -7.11 18.62 -13.63
C PRO A 116 -6.85 17.64 -14.77
N ASP A 117 -7.26 16.38 -14.61
CA ASP A 117 -7.13 15.40 -15.69
C ASP A 117 -7.93 15.82 -16.92
N VAL A 118 -9.19 16.22 -16.72
CA VAL A 118 -10.06 16.76 -17.77
C VAL A 118 -10.86 17.96 -17.25
N LEU A 119 -10.93 19.01 -18.07
CA LEU A 119 -11.96 20.03 -18.00
C LEU A 119 -12.97 19.80 -19.14
N GLU A 120 -14.25 19.74 -18.81
CA GLU A 120 -15.33 19.56 -19.78
C GLU A 120 -16.19 20.82 -19.86
N ARG A 121 -16.47 21.27 -21.09
CA ARG A 121 -17.36 22.39 -21.36
C ARG A 121 -18.81 22.05 -21.01
N VAL A 122 -19.48 22.97 -20.33
CA VAL A 122 -20.89 22.92 -19.96
C VAL A 122 -21.63 24.10 -20.57
N ASP A 123 -22.45 23.84 -21.57
CA ASP A 123 -23.25 24.86 -22.25
C ASP A 123 -24.42 25.36 -21.37
N GLY A 124 -24.81 26.62 -21.57
CA GLY A 124 -25.97 27.22 -20.91
C GLY A 124 -25.71 27.67 -19.46
N VAL A 125 -24.47 27.54 -18.98
CA VAL A 125 -24.02 28.01 -17.67
C VAL A 125 -22.96 29.09 -17.90
N PRO A 126 -23.30 30.39 -17.81
CA PRO A 126 -22.37 31.46 -18.16
C PRO A 126 -21.14 31.53 -17.26
N SER A 127 -20.01 31.94 -17.84
CA SER A 127 -18.74 32.22 -17.16
C SER A 127 -18.06 33.44 -17.78
N VAL A 128 -16.83 33.77 -17.35
CA VAL A 128 -16.02 34.81 -18.01
C VAL A 128 -15.70 34.52 -19.49
N PHE A 129 -15.89 33.28 -19.95
CA PHE A 129 -15.63 32.83 -21.33
C PHE A 129 -16.85 32.91 -22.26
N GLY A 130 -18.06 33.19 -21.74
CA GLY A 130 -19.28 33.31 -22.55
C GLY A 130 -20.48 32.61 -21.92
N ASP A 131 -21.43 32.17 -22.76
CA ASP A 131 -22.67 31.47 -22.34
C ASP A 131 -22.44 29.99 -21.95
N PHE A 132 -21.21 29.64 -21.58
CA PHE A 132 -20.79 28.32 -21.15
C PHE A 132 -19.71 28.44 -20.06
N SER A 133 -19.49 27.34 -19.35
CA SER A 133 -18.49 27.19 -18.29
C SER A 133 -17.76 25.86 -18.46
N TYR A 134 -16.86 25.55 -17.54
CA TYR A 134 -16.18 24.26 -17.45
C TYR A 134 -16.46 23.59 -16.12
N ARG A 135 -16.47 22.26 -16.12
CA ARG A 135 -16.45 21.42 -14.92
C ARG A 135 -15.20 20.54 -14.88
N VAL A 136 -14.74 20.24 -13.66
CA VAL A 136 -13.62 19.33 -13.42
C VAL A 136 -14.08 17.88 -13.49
N ILE A 137 -13.23 17.05 -14.10
CA ILE A 137 -13.29 15.60 -14.05
C ILE A 137 -11.89 15.09 -13.65
N GLU A 138 -11.80 14.43 -12.51
CA GLU A 138 -10.57 13.82 -12.01
C GLU A 138 -10.65 12.30 -12.13
N ILE A 139 -9.60 11.64 -12.62
CA ILE A 139 -9.59 10.21 -12.94
C ILE A 139 -8.71 9.49 -11.92
N LYS A 140 -9.23 8.40 -11.33
CA LYS A 140 -8.50 7.57 -10.36
C LYS A 140 -8.67 6.09 -10.69
N SER A 141 -7.55 5.38 -10.73
CA SER A 141 -7.54 3.91 -10.96
C SER A 141 -8.17 3.11 -9.81
N ALA A 142 -8.33 3.71 -8.63
CA ALA A 142 -8.99 3.07 -7.49
C ALA A 142 -10.51 2.93 -7.74
N ARG A 143 -11.07 1.76 -7.50
CA ARG A 143 -12.54 1.53 -7.58
C ARG A 143 -13.32 2.35 -6.56
N ARG A 144 -12.81 2.37 -5.33
CA ARG A 144 -13.36 3.17 -4.24
C ARG A 144 -12.53 4.43 -4.06
N LEU A 145 -13.19 5.57 -4.21
CA LEU A 145 -12.55 6.87 -4.03
C LEU A 145 -12.29 7.14 -2.54
N ARG A 146 -11.09 7.64 -2.25
CA ARG A 146 -10.69 8.09 -0.90
C ARG A 146 -10.97 9.59 -0.74
N GLU A 147 -11.11 10.04 0.50
CA GLU A 147 -11.27 11.47 0.83
C GLU A 147 -10.13 12.32 0.25
N SER A 148 -8.89 11.81 0.31
CA SER A 148 -7.69 12.44 -0.27
C SER A 148 -7.84 12.79 -1.75
N GLN A 149 -8.41 11.86 -2.53
CA GLN A 149 -8.65 12.01 -3.97
C GLN A 149 -9.80 12.97 -4.25
N ILE A 150 -10.88 12.88 -3.47
CA ILE A 150 -12.05 13.76 -3.61
C ILE A 150 -11.66 15.21 -3.32
N LEU A 151 -10.87 15.46 -2.27
CA LEU A 151 -10.45 16.81 -1.90
C LEU A 151 -9.43 17.42 -2.87
N GLN A 152 -8.62 16.60 -3.55
CA GLN A 152 -7.84 17.07 -4.69
C GLN A 152 -8.73 17.57 -5.83
N GLY A 153 -9.75 16.79 -6.22
CA GLY A 153 -10.75 17.20 -7.21
C GLY A 153 -11.50 18.46 -6.80
N ALA A 154 -11.85 18.58 -5.52
CA ALA A 154 -12.48 19.78 -4.96
C ALA A 154 -11.58 21.02 -5.08
N LEU A 155 -10.26 20.88 -4.84
CA LEU A 155 -9.33 21.99 -5.04
C LEU A 155 -9.24 22.40 -6.52
N TYR A 156 -9.22 21.44 -7.45
CA TYR A 156 -9.30 21.76 -8.87
C TYR A 156 -10.57 22.53 -9.21
N ASN A 157 -11.73 22.10 -8.68
CA ASN A 157 -13.01 22.76 -8.91
C ASN A 157 -12.99 24.22 -8.39
N ARG A 158 -12.38 24.46 -7.23
CA ARG A 158 -12.21 25.80 -6.67
C ARG A 158 -11.28 26.68 -7.48
N VAL A 159 -10.12 26.16 -7.89
CA VAL A 159 -9.17 26.90 -8.75
C VAL A 159 -9.84 27.26 -10.08
N LEU A 160 -10.57 26.31 -10.69
CA LEU A 160 -11.36 26.58 -11.89
C LEU A 160 -12.41 27.66 -11.64
N GLY A 161 -13.12 27.59 -10.51
CA GLY A 161 -14.13 28.54 -10.12
C GLY A 161 -13.62 29.98 -10.03
N LEU A 162 -12.43 30.15 -9.45
CA LEU A 162 -11.73 31.43 -9.41
C LEU A 162 -11.42 31.94 -10.83
N VAL A 163 -10.82 31.09 -11.67
CA VAL A 163 -10.40 31.46 -13.03
C VAL A 163 -11.59 31.83 -13.92
N GLN A 164 -12.66 31.03 -13.90
CA GLN A 164 -13.80 31.23 -14.79
C GLN A 164 -14.89 32.16 -14.24
N GLY A 165 -14.75 32.62 -12.99
CA GLY A 165 -15.72 33.46 -12.29
C GLY A 165 -17.01 32.75 -11.86
N TYR A 166 -17.04 31.41 -11.93
CA TYR A 166 -18.16 30.57 -11.54
C TYR A 166 -17.62 29.23 -11.02
N GLU A 167 -17.81 28.96 -9.73
CA GLU A 167 -17.48 27.67 -9.15
C GLU A 167 -18.63 26.67 -9.39
N PRO A 168 -18.38 25.57 -10.13
CA PRO A 168 -19.41 24.55 -10.32
C PRO A 168 -19.86 23.96 -8.98
N PRO A 169 -21.17 23.84 -8.73
CA PRO A 169 -21.67 23.22 -7.50
C PRO A 169 -21.39 21.71 -7.42
N VAL A 170 -21.05 21.11 -8.56
CA VAL A 170 -20.72 19.68 -8.70
C VAL A 170 -19.53 19.52 -9.64
N PHE A 171 -18.55 18.74 -9.21
CA PHE A 171 -17.47 18.21 -10.07
C PHE A 171 -17.59 16.69 -10.18
N GLN A 172 -16.81 16.08 -11.06
CA GLN A 172 -16.89 14.64 -11.33
C GLN A 172 -15.57 13.93 -10.98
N MET A 173 -15.71 12.70 -10.51
CA MET A 173 -14.62 11.75 -10.33
C MET A 173 -14.90 10.53 -11.22
N VAL A 174 -13.88 9.97 -11.86
CA VAL A 174 -13.97 8.67 -12.54
C VAL A 174 -13.18 7.64 -11.76
N ASN A 175 -13.81 6.53 -11.38
CA ASN A 175 -13.16 5.47 -10.61
C ASN A 175 -12.59 4.35 -11.52
N GLY A 176 -11.95 3.36 -10.89
CA GLY A 176 -11.38 2.18 -11.53
C GLY A 176 -12.34 1.36 -12.41
N ASP A 177 -13.65 1.48 -12.19
CA ASP A 177 -14.71 0.76 -12.90
C ASP A 177 -15.35 1.58 -14.04
N PHE A 178 -14.79 2.78 -14.33
CA PHE A 178 -15.31 3.76 -15.30
C PHE A 178 -16.63 4.43 -14.86
N ASP A 179 -17.01 4.34 -13.60
CA ASP A 179 -18.17 5.05 -13.07
C ASP A 179 -17.85 6.54 -12.93
N VAL A 180 -18.75 7.38 -13.44
CA VAL A 180 -18.69 8.83 -13.26
C VAL A 180 -19.46 9.19 -11.99
N ILE A 181 -18.73 9.57 -10.95
CA ILE A 181 -19.24 9.87 -9.62
C ILE A 181 -19.33 11.39 -9.45
N PRO A 182 -20.53 11.99 -9.35
CA PRO A 182 -20.68 13.41 -9.05
C PRO A 182 -20.37 13.67 -7.56
N VAL A 183 -19.63 14.74 -7.28
CA VAL A 183 -19.35 15.21 -5.93
C VAL A 183 -19.86 16.64 -5.77
N THR A 184 -20.68 16.87 -4.75
CA THR A 184 -21.22 18.20 -4.43
C THR A 184 -20.16 19.03 -3.70
N MET A 185 -19.79 20.19 -4.26
CA MET A 185 -18.75 21.05 -3.69
C MET A 185 -19.06 21.47 -2.25
N ALA A 186 -20.32 21.83 -1.97
CA ALA A 186 -20.77 22.25 -0.64
C ALA A 186 -20.62 21.18 0.47
N GLU A 187 -20.53 19.89 0.11
CA GLU A 187 -20.34 18.80 1.07
C GLU A 187 -18.87 18.67 1.51
N VAL A 188 -17.93 19.16 0.71
CA VAL A 188 -16.48 18.99 0.91
C VAL A 188 -15.74 20.31 1.16
N ASP A 189 -16.37 21.45 0.89
CA ASP A 189 -15.82 22.81 0.96
C ASP A 189 -15.14 23.12 2.31
N GLN A 190 -15.86 22.90 3.42
CA GLN A 190 -15.34 23.16 4.76
C GLN A 190 -14.15 22.25 5.08
N ARG A 191 -14.18 20.99 4.62
CA ARG A 191 -13.10 20.04 4.87
C ARG A 191 -11.86 20.40 4.04
N LEU A 192 -12.05 20.84 2.80
CA LEU A 192 -10.97 21.35 1.95
C LEU A 192 -10.27 22.54 2.63
N ASP A 193 -11.02 23.49 3.20
CA ASP A 193 -10.43 24.64 3.91
C ASP A 193 -9.54 24.23 5.08
N GLN A 194 -9.99 23.27 5.89
CA GLN A 194 -9.20 22.74 7.01
C GLN A 194 -7.89 22.13 6.51
N VAL A 195 -7.96 21.30 5.46
CA VAL A 195 -6.78 20.62 4.92
C VAL A 195 -5.82 21.60 4.26
N LEU A 196 -6.32 22.64 3.58
CA LEU A 196 -5.45 23.69 3.02
C LEU A 196 -4.68 24.44 4.11
N GLU A 197 -5.30 24.70 5.25
CA GLU A 197 -4.60 25.31 6.39
C GLU A 197 -3.53 24.37 6.96
N GLU A 198 -3.86 23.10 7.19
CA GLU A 198 -2.92 22.09 7.65
C GLU A 198 -1.73 21.91 6.69
N VAL A 199 -1.97 21.91 5.38
CA VAL A 199 -0.93 21.87 4.34
C VAL A 199 -0.03 23.09 4.43
N ARG A 200 -0.59 24.29 4.60
CA ARG A 200 0.18 25.54 4.74
C ARG A 200 1.04 25.54 6.01
N GLU A 201 0.55 25.00 7.12
CA GLU A 201 1.35 24.85 8.34
C GLU A 201 2.58 23.95 8.10
N ILE A 202 2.41 22.82 7.40
CA ILE A 202 3.52 21.93 7.04
C ILE A 202 4.49 22.61 6.08
N MET A 203 3.99 23.36 5.08
CA MET A 203 4.83 24.18 4.20
C MET A 203 5.66 25.21 4.98
N ALA A 204 5.06 25.83 6.00
CA ALA A 204 5.72 26.78 6.90
C ALA A 204 6.71 26.12 7.89
N GLY A 205 6.88 24.80 7.84
CA GLY A 205 7.86 24.07 8.63
C GLY A 205 7.34 23.59 9.98
N LYS A 206 6.02 23.46 10.17
CA LYS A 206 5.44 22.80 11.35
C LYS A 206 6.11 21.42 11.53
N PRO A 207 6.71 21.14 12.71
CA PRO A 207 7.35 19.86 12.97
C PRO A 207 6.35 18.70 12.89
N VAL A 208 6.86 17.55 12.47
CA VAL A 208 6.14 16.28 12.40
C VAL A 208 6.92 15.22 13.16
N ASP A 209 6.18 14.27 13.75
CA ASP A 209 6.79 13.17 14.49
C ASP A 209 7.28 12.08 13.54
N PHE A 210 8.57 11.75 13.62
CA PHE A 210 9.16 10.61 12.93
C PHE A 210 8.81 9.32 13.68
N CYS A 211 7.74 8.66 13.25
CA CYS A 211 7.31 7.38 13.80
C CYS A 211 7.70 6.24 12.85
N TYR A 212 8.08 5.10 13.41
CA TYR A 212 8.44 3.92 12.62
C TYR A 212 7.22 3.36 11.87
N GLY A 213 7.39 3.02 10.60
CA GLY A 213 6.40 2.35 9.76
C GLY A 213 5.21 3.22 9.31
N VAL A 214 5.23 4.54 9.55
CA VAL A 214 4.10 5.43 9.20
C VAL A 214 4.28 6.19 7.88
N ALA A 215 5.51 6.25 7.37
CA ALA A 215 5.78 6.88 6.09
C ALA A 215 5.51 5.94 4.92
N ARG A 216 5.11 6.54 3.79
CA ARG A 216 5.00 5.86 2.51
C ARG A 216 6.24 6.15 1.65
N TRP A 217 6.44 5.32 0.63
CA TRP A 217 7.43 5.58 -0.41
C TRP A 217 7.23 7.00 -0.98
N PRO A 218 8.30 7.77 -1.26
CA PRO A 218 9.71 7.39 -1.23
C PRO A 218 10.44 7.73 0.07
N TRP A 219 9.76 7.80 1.21
CA TRP A 219 10.36 8.29 2.46
C TRP A 219 10.36 7.27 3.60
N THR A 220 10.06 6.01 3.31
CA THR A 220 9.96 4.96 4.32
C THR A 220 11.29 4.78 5.05
N SER A 221 12.40 4.56 4.33
CA SER A 221 13.68 4.30 4.97
C SER A 221 14.20 5.51 5.76
N TYR A 222 13.99 6.72 5.24
CA TYR A 222 14.42 7.94 5.92
C TYR A 222 13.69 8.13 7.24
N VAL A 223 12.36 8.01 7.23
CA VAL A 223 11.54 8.22 8.43
C VAL A 223 11.78 7.13 9.47
N ASP A 224 11.87 5.88 9.03
CA ASP A 224 12.20 4.76 9.91
C ASP A 224 13.58 4.94 10.55
N ALA A 225 14.57 5.39 9.79
CA ALA A 225 15.90 5.68 10.32
C ALA A 225 15.89 6.81 11.35
N GLN A 226 15.08 7.87 11.16
CA GLN A 226 14.92 8.92 12.16
C GLN A 226 14.25 8.39 13.44
N ALA A 227 13.21 7.56 13.33
CA ALA A 227 12.53 6.94 14.48
C ALA A 227 13.48 6.01 15.25
N VAL A 228 14.28 5.20 14.54
CA VAL A 228 15.32 4.34 15.12
C VAL A 228 16.37 5.17 15.86
N ALA A 229 16.89 6.23 15.23
CA ALA A 229 17.89 7.11 15.82
C ALA A 229 17.37 7.85 17.07
N ALA A 230 16.08 8.22 17.08
CA ALA A 230 15.41 8.81 18.23
C ALA A 230 15.05 7.80 19.33
N ASN A 231 15.30 6.51 19.11
CA ASN A 231 14.87 5.42 19.98
C ASN A 231 13.36 5.47 20.27
N ASP A 232 12.56 5.93 19.30
CA ASP A 232 11.14 6.26 19.50
C ASP A 232 10.30 5.04 19.90
N VAL A 233 9.31 5.25 20.76
CA VAL A 233 8.43 4.19 21.24
C VAL A 233 7.61 3.49 20.14
N SER A 234 7.43 4.11 18.98
CA SER A 234 6.79 3.49 17.80
C SER A 234 7.51 2.26 17.24
N LEU A 235 8.78 2.05 17.61
CA LEU A 235 9.56 0.87 17.22
C LEU A 235 8.99 -0.44 17.78
N ILE A 236 8.09 -0.36 18.78
CA ILE A 236 7.42 -1.53 19.36
C ILE A 236 6.22 -1.91 18.50
N THR A 237 6.21 -3.14 17.98
CA THR A 237 5.08 -3.69 17.24
C THR A 237 3.75 -3.52 18.00
N GLY A 238 2.77 -2.90 17.35
CA GLY A 238 1.45 -2.62 17.92
C GLY A 238 1.31 -1.24 18.57
N VAL A 239 2.39 -0.45 18.66
CA VAL A 239 2.32 0.97 19.07
C VAL A 239 1.96 1.82 17.84
N GLY A 240 0.66 1.91 17.56
CA GLY A 240 0.13 2.84 16.55
C GLY A 240 0.11 4.30 17.05
N ALA A 241 -0.17 5.24 16.14
CA ALA A 241 -0.11 6.69 16.39
C ALA A 241 -0.78 7.14 17.69
N SER A 242 -2.03 6.73 17.94
CA SER A 242 -2.73 7.14 19.16
C SER A 242 -2.14 6.55 20.45
N VAL A 243 -1.60 5.33 20.40
CA VAL A 243 -0.96 4.70 21.57
C VAL A 243 0.34 5.42 21.86
N ARG A 244 1.14 5.72 20.82
CA ARG A 244 2.34 6.55 20.93
C ARG A 244 2.03 7.90 21.57
N THR A 245 1.02 8.63 21.10
CA THR A 245 0.64 9.93 21.70
C THR A 245 0.37 9.82 23.19
N ASN A 246 -0.37 8.79 23.63
CA ASN A 246 -0.66 8.59 25.05
C ASN A 246 0.58 8.18 25.85
N LEU A 247 1.46 7.34 25.29
CA LEU A 247 2.72 6.94 25.92
C LEU A 247 3.65 8.15 26.10
N VAL A 248 3.84 8.96 25.06
CA VAL A 248 4.64 10.19 25.12
C VAL A 248 4.08 11.15 26.18
N ALA A 249 2.76 11.35 26.22
CA ALA A 249 2.11 12.20 27.22
C ALA A 249 2.28 11.67 28.66
N ALA A 250 2.45 10.36 28.82
CA ALA A 250 2.73 9.71 30.10
C ALA A 250 4.24 9.64 30.43
N GLY A 251 5.12 10.20 29.59
CA GLY A 251 6.58 10.22 29.81
C GLY A 251 7.33 9.03 29.20
N TYR A 252 6.66 8.16 28.45
CA TYR A 252 7.25 6.98 27.80
C TYR A 252 7.49 7.21 26.30
N ALA A 253 8.39 8.14 25.96
CA ALA A 253 8.66 8.50 24.56
C ALA A 253 9.61 7.54 23.83
N THR A 254 10.37 6.71 24.56
CA THR A 254 11.46 5.90 23.98
C THR A 254 11.35 4.41 24.30
N LEU A 255 12.01 3.56 23.52
CA LEU A 255 12.19 2.14 23.85
C LEU A 255 12.85 1.94 25.22
N GLU A 256 13.85 2.75 25.56
CA GLU A 256 14.49 2.71 26.89
C GLU A 256 13.49 2.91 28.03
N SER A 257 12.60 3.89 27.87
CA SER A 257 11.58 4.20 28.88
C SER A 257 10.58 3.05 29.06
N ILE A 258 10.21 2.37 27.97
CA ILE A 258 9.32 1.21 28.05
C ILE A 258 10.03 -0.03 28.59
N ALA A 259 11.28 -0.30 28.19
CA ALA A 259 12.02 -1.49 28.61
C ALA A 259 12.23 -1.58 30.13
N THR A 260 12.19 -0.43 30.81
CA THR A 260 12.36 -0.29 32.27
C THR A 260 11.07 0.09 33.00
N ALA A 261 9.95 0.26 32.28
CA ALA A 261 8.68 0.67 32.85
C ALA A 261 8.06 -0.41 33.75
N ASN A 262 7.29 0.04 34.74
CA ASN A 262 6.43 -0.84 35.50
C ASN A 262 5.16 -1.14 34.68
N GLU A 263 4.85 -2.42 34.47
CA GLU A 263 3.65 -2.84 33.72
C GLU A 263 2.36 -2.24 34.27
N THR A 264 2.25 -2.10 35.60
CA THR A 264 1.06 -1.51 36.25
C THR A 264 0.88 -0.02 35.96
N GLU A 265 1.98 0.72 35.80
CA GLU A 265 1.95 2.13 35.38
C GLU A 265 1.53 2.23 33.91
N LEU A 266 2.05 1.36 33.04
CA LEU A 266 1.66 1.33 31.63
C LEU A 266 0.17 1.00 31.43
N VAL A 267 -0.41 0.14 32.26
CA VAL A 267 -1.86 -0.16 32.23
C VAL A 267 -2.72 1.08 32.54
N SER A 268 -2.19 2.05 33.28
CA SER A 268 -2.91 3.32 33.53
C SER A 268 -2.94 4.24 32.31
N VAL A 269 -2.10 4.00 31.30
CA VAL A 269 -2.08 4.76 30.05
C VAL A 269 -3.27 4.36 29.18
N LYS A 270 -3.97 5.37 28.66
CA LYS A 270 -5.17 5.18 27.83
C LYS A 270 -4.86 4.26 26.63
N ARG A 271 -5.73 3.27 26.41
CA ARG A 271 -5.65 2.22 25.35
C ARG A 271 -4.60 1.13 25.56
N ILE A 272 -4.04 1.00 26.77
CA ILE A 272 -3.09 -0.07 27.11
C ILE A 272 -3.71 -0.99 28.15
N GLY A 273 -3.95 -2.25 27.77
CA GLY A 273 -4.36 -3.31 28.69
C GLY A 273 -3.18 -4.07 29.28
N ALA A 274 -3.41 -4.90 30.31
CA ALA A 274 -2.35 -5.66 30.98
C ALA A 274 -1.52 -6.54 30.03
N ALA A 275 -2.16 -7.26 29.10
CA ALA A 275 -1.46 -8.06 28.11
C ALA A 275 -0.60 -7.21 27.16
N SER A 276 -1.09 -6.03 26.76
CA SER A 276 -0.36 -5.10 25.91
C SER A 276 0.84 -4.49 26.63
N ALA A 277 0.68 -4.10 27.91
CA ALA A 277 1.77 -3.57 28.73
C ALA A 277 2.93 -4.57 28.83
N LYS A 278 2.64 -5.82 29.22
CA LYS A 278 3.66 -6.89 29.26
C LYS A 278 4.31 -7.10 27.89
N LYS A 279 3.52 -7.19 26.81
CA LYS A 279 4.04 -7.34 25.44
C LYS A 279 4.99 -6.19 25.08
N MET A 280 4.62 -4.94 25.39
CA MET A 280 5.43 -3.76 25.09
C MET A 280 6.76 -3.78 25.81
N VAL A 281 6.77 -4.06 27.12
CA VAL A 281 7.99 -4.13 27.93
C VAL A 281 8.95 -5.19 27.38
N VAL A 282 8.48 -6.41 27.16
CA VAL A 282 9.33 -7.52 26.68
C VAL A 282 9.84 -7.26 25.25
N SER A 283 9.01 -6.69 24.37
CA SER A 283 9.45 -6.26 23.03
C SER A 283 10.52 -5.18 23.09
N ALA A 284 10.34 -4.16 23.94
CA ALA A 284 11.34 -3.11 24.11
C ALA A 284 12.66 -3.67 24.64
N GLN A 285 12.61 -4.62 25.58
CA GLN A 285 13.80 -5.33 26.09
C GLN A 285 14.48 -6.19 25.02
N ALA A 286 13.71 -6.83 24.13
CA ALA A 286 14.28 -7.63 23.04
C ALA A 286 15.02 -6.74 22.04
N ILE A 287 14.37 -5.65 21.60
CA ILE A 287 14.94 -4.69 20.66
C ILE A 287 16.19 -4.02 21.25
N GLN A 288 16.11 -3.51 22.49
CA GLN A 288 17.25 -2.88 23.17
C GLN A 288 18.41 -3.85 23.43
N GLY A 289 18.09 -5.07 23.84
CA GLY A 289 19.09 -6.10 24.08
C GLY A 289 19.63 -6.76 22.82
N ASN A 290 19.09 -6.42 21.64
CA ASN A 290 19.32 -7.08 20.37
C ASN A 290 19.32 -8.62 20.47
N LYS A 291 18.36 -9.16 21.22
CA LYS A 291 18.23 -10.60 21.46
C LYS A 291 16.78 -11.00 21.69
N PRO A 292 16.36 -12.19 21.24
CA PRO A 292 15.03 -12.69 21.57
C PRO A 292 14.82 -12.81 23.08
N GLN A 293 13.60 -12.53 23.54
CA GLN A 293 13.21 -12.60 24.94
C GLN A 293 11.96 -13.47 25.11
N PRO A 294 11.90 -14.35 26.13
CA PRO A 294 10.67 -15.06 26.46
C PRO A 294 9.55 -14.09 26.82
N ARG A 295 8.38 -14.27 26.22
CA ARG A 295 7.18 -13.44 26.43
C ARG A 295 6.11 -14.19 27.22
N GLY A 296 5.99 -15.49 27.00
CA GLY A 296 5.06 -16.37 27.69
C GLY A 296 5.37 -17.84 27.39
N ASP A 297 4.54 -18.72 27.95
CA ASP A 297 4.65 -20.15 27.65
C ASP A 297 4.23 -20.41 26.20
N LEU A 298 4.97 -21.31 25.53
CA LEU A 298 4.58 -21.80 24.22
C LEU A 298 3.33 -22.67 24.36
N GLY A 299 2.36 -22.44 23.48
CA GLY A 299 1.21 -23.33 23.36
C GLY A 299 1.63 -24.69 22.78
N GLU A 300 0.79 -25.71 22.99
CA GLU A 300 0.95 -26.98 22.29
C GLU A 300 0.84 -26.74 20.78
N LEU A 301 1.78 -27.33 20.04
CA LEU A 301 1.81 -27.32 18.58
C LEU A 301 1.75 -28.76 18.11
N ARG A 302 0.85 -29.06 17.16
CA ARG A 302 0.78 -30.40 16.59
C ARG A 302 2.09 -30.75 15.91
N ARG A 303 2.51 -32.01 16.05
CA ARG A 303 3.71 -32.58 15.40
C ARG A 303 3.31 -33.86 14.69
N GLY A 304 4.00 -34.15 13.60
CA GLY A 304 3.83 -35.37 12.82
C GLY A 304 5.18 -35.96 12.43
N LYS A 305 5.16 -37.11 11.76
CA LYS A 305 6.40 -37.74 11.24
C LYS A 305 7.03 -36.93 10.10
N THR A 306 6.19 -36.28 9.30
CA THR A 306 6.62 -35.40 8.22
C THR A 306 6.26 -33.96 8.57
N GLU A 307 7.27 -33.09 8.62
CA GLU A 307 7.08 -31.66 8.78
C GLU A 307 7.03 -31.04 7.38
N VAL A 308 6.01 -30.21 7.12
CA VAL A 308 5.86 -29.48 5.86
C VAL A 308 5.70 -27.99 6.18
N PHE A 309 6.58 -27.15 5.64
CA PHE A 309 6.54 -25.70 5.75
C PHE A 309 6.19 -25.14 4.38
N PHE A 310 5.07 -24.47 4.26
CA PHE A 310 4.54 -24.11 2.94
C PHE A 310 4.06 -22.66 2.89
N ASP A 311 4.06 -22.13 1.69
CA ASP A 311 3.73 -20.74 1.38
C ASP A 311 3.10 -20.65 -0.02
N PHE A 312 2.21 -19.68 -0.21
CA PHE A 312 1.48 -19.47 -1.45
C PHE A 312 1.86 -18.14 -2.10
N GLU A 313 1.94 -18.13 -3.42
CA GLU A 313 1.96 -16.90 -4.21
C GLU A 313 0.70 -16.81 -5.07
N GLY A 314 0.09 -15.63 -5.11
CA GLY A 314 -1.08 -15.39 -5.93
C GLY A 314 -1.08 -14.03 -6.62
N ALA A 315 -1.72 -13.96 -7.79
CA ALA A 315 -1.89 -12.73 -8.58
C ALA A 315 -3.38 -12.56 -8.93
N GLN A 316 -3.75 -11.33 -9.26
CA GLN A 316 -5.05 -11.04 -9.84
C GLN A 316 -4.96 -11.17 -11.37
N ASP A 317 -5.88 -11.93 -11.97
CA ASP A 317 -6.05 -11.91 -13.43
C ASP A 317 -6.74 -10.60 -13.83
N THR A 318 -5.97 -9.69 -14.43
CA THR A 318 -6.45 -8.39 -14.94
C THR A 318 -6.89 -8.45 -16.41
N GLY A 319 -6.72 -9.61 -17.08
CA GLY A 319 -7.07 -9.87 -18.48
C GLY A 319 -8.54 -10.26 -18.70
N ALA A 320 -9.23 -10.74 -17.66
CA ALA A 320 -10.69 -10.83 -17.67
C ALA A 320 -11.30 -9.42 -17.68
N GLN A 321 -11.93 -9.04 -18.80
CA GLN A 321 -12.46 -7.71 -19.06
C GLN A 321 -13.10 -7.04 -17.81
N GLY A 322 -12.47 -5.94 -17.36
CA GLY A 322 -13.15 -4.90 -16.57
C GLY A 322 -13.00 -4.94 -15.05
N ARG A 323 -11.86 -5.36 -14.49
CA ARG A 323 -11.68 -5.38 -13.03
C ARG A 323 -10.27 -4.95 -12.59
N GLY A 324 -10.12 -3.67 -12.20
CA GLY A 324 -8.84 -3.07 -11.75
C GLY A 324 -8.44 -3.36 -10.29
N PRO A 325 -7.15 -3.20 -9.91
CA PRO A 325 -6.61 -3.61 -8.61
C PRO A 325 -6.92 -2.56 -7.53
N GLY A 326 -7.76 -2.89 -6.56
CA GLY A 326 -8.19 -1.91 -5.54
C GLY A 326 -8.66 -2.45 -4.20
N ASP A 327 -8.55 -3.76 -3.95
CA ASP A 327 -9.00 -4.36 -2.69
C ASP A 327 -7.81 -4.61 -1.76
N GLU A 328 -7.50 -3.65 -0.90
CA GLU A 328 -6.69 -3.88 0.33
C GLU A 328 -7.51 -4.63 1.41
N ASP A 329 -8.82 -4.80 1.21
CA ASP A 329 -9.67 -5.66 2.02
C ASP A 329 -9.89 -6.97 1.25
N GLY A 330 -9.19 -8.04 1.61
CA GLY A 330 -9.07 -9.37 0.94
C GLY A 330 -10.36 -10.14 0.58
N ASN A 331 -11.30 -9.50 -0.11
CA ASN A 331 -12.65 -9.99 -0.34
C ASN A 331 -13.29 -9.56 -1.69
N GLY A 332 -12.55 -9.01 -2.66
CA GLY A 332 -13.17 -8.36 -3.82
C GLY A 332 -12.60 -8.60 -5.23
N LEU A 333 -11.63 -9.51 -5.43
CA LEU A 333 -11.25 -10.05 -6.74
C LEU A 333 -10.80 -11.51 -6.59
N GLU A 334 -11.12 -12.37 -7.56
CA GLU A 334 -10.69 -13.77 -7.55
C GLU A 334 -9.17 -13.82 -7.79
N MET A 335 -8.40 -13.87 -6.70
CA MET A 335 -6.97 -14.13 -6.74
C MET A 335 -6.74 -15.55 -7.22
N VAL A 336 -5.79 -15.71 -8.14
CA VAL A 336 -5.28 -17.00 -8.62
C VAL A 336 -3.95 -17.26 -7.94
N ASN A 337 -3.87 -18.36 -7.20
CA ASN A 337 -2.68 -18.83 -6.51
C ASN A 337 -1.86 -19.66 -7.51
N TYR A 338 -0.90 -19.00 -8.17
CA TYR A 338 -0.11 -19.61 -9.23
C TYR A 338 1.06 -20.46 -8.72
N LEU A 339 1.42 -20.36 -7.43
CA LEU A 339 2.47 -21.19 -6.84
C LEU A 339 2.07 -21.63 -5.42
N ILE A 340 2.15 -22.94 -5.20
CA ILE A 340 2.21 -23.54 -3.88
C ILE A 340 3.60 -24.15 -3.74
N GLY A 341 4.42 -23.64 -2.83
CA GLY A 341 5.69 -24.26 -2.51
C GLY A 341 5.69 -24.89 -1.13
N ALA A 342 6.44 -25.97 -0.99
CA ALA A 342 6.53 -26.72 0.25
C ALA A 342 7.95 -27.22 0.50
N VAL A 343 8.54 -26.81 1.62
CA VAL A 343 9.72 -27.44 2.21
C VAL A 343 9.25 -28.56 3.13
N TYR A 344 9.68 -29.79 2.88
CA TYR A 344 9.29 -30.95 3.68
C TYR A 344 10.49 -31.76 4.15
N ARG A 345 10.36 -32.38 5.33
CA ARG A 345 11.35 -33.31 5.87
C ARG A 345 10.74 -34.31 6.84
N THR A 346 11.41 -35.44 6.99
CA THR A 346 11.22 -36.37 8.12
C THR A 346 12.36 -36.22 9.13
N ALA A 347 12.15 -36.69 10.35
CA ALA A 347 13.15 -36.57 11.42
C ALA A 347 14.53 -37.13 11.00
N GLY A 348 15.55 -36.27 11.00
CA GLY A 348 16.93 -36.63 10.65
C GLY A 348 17.25 -36.63 9.14
N ALA A 349 16.26 -36.39 8.28
CA ALA A 349 16.46 -36.22 6.85
C ALA A 349 16.80 -34.76 6.49
N LYS A 350 17.44 -34.56 5.33
CA LYS A 350 17.61 -33.23 4.75
C LYS A 350 16.25 -32.72 4.27
N ALA A 351 15.98 -31.45 4.49
CA ALA A 351 14.79 -30.80 3.94
C ALA A 351 14.88 -30.65 2.41
N GLU A 352 13.76 -30.89 1.75
CA GLU A 352 13.60 -30.81 0.29
C GLU A 352 12.48 -29.83 -0.04
N TYR A 353 12.64 -29.08 -1.12
CA TYR A 353 11.63 -28.15 -1.62
C TYR A 353 10.91 -28.74 -2.83
N LYS A 354 9.59 -28.60 -2.84
CA LYS A 354 8.72 -28.98 -3.96
C LYS A 354 7.82 -27.79 -4.31
N ALA A 355 7.81 -27.42 -5.59
CA ALA A 355 6.97 -26.37 -6.14
C ALA A 355 5.87 -26.98 -7.01
N PHE A 356 4.65 -26.47 -6.84
CA PHE A 356 3.48 -26.68 -7.68
C PHE A 356 3.17 -25.33 -8.33
N PHE A 357 3.43 -25.20 -9.63
CA PHE A 357 3.36 -23.93 -10.35
C PHE A 357 2.38 -24.02 -11.52
N ALA A 358 1.42 -23.11 -11.59
CA ALA A 358 0.47 -22.96 -12.68
C ALA A 358 1.09 -22.11 -13.81
N ASP A 359 1.25 -22.67 -15.02
CA ASP A 359 1.90 -21.96 -16.13
C ASP A 359 0.97 -20.93 -16.80
N SER A 360 -0.32 -20.97 -16.46
CA SER A 360 -1.32 -19.97 -16.81
C SER A 360 -2.36 -19.81 -15.69
N PHE A 361 -3.14 -18.74 -15.74
CA PHE A 361 -4.21 -18.48 -14.76
C PHE A 361 -5.27 -19.59 -14.71
N ASP A 362 -5.49 -20.29 -15.82
CA ASP A 362 -6.49 -21.36 -15.94
C ASP A 362 -6.04 -22.69 -15.33
N GLU A 363 -4.79 -22.80 -14.83
CA GLU A 363 -4.20 -24.03 -14.31
C GLU A 363 -4.18 -24.10 -12.76
N GLU A 364 -4.83 -23.16 -12.06
CA GLU A 364 -4.91 -23.15 -10.58
C GLU A 364 -5.50 -24.46 -10.01
N ASP A 365 -6.49 -25.04 -10.70
CA ASP A 365 -7.19 -26.25 -10.26
C ASP A 365 -6.30 -27.49 -10.30
N GLY A 366 -5.58 -27.71 -11.41
CA GLY A 366 -4.61 -28.78 -11.56
C GLY A 366 -3.48 -28.64 -10.54
N ASN A 367 -3.01 -27.40 -10.33
CA ASN A 367 -1.96 -27.11 -9.37
C ASN A 367 -2.36 -27.46 -7.93
N LEU A 368 -3.60 -27.13 -7.55
CA LEU A 368 -4.17 -27.49 -6.26
C LEU A 368 -4.31 -29.01 -6.10
N ILE A 369 -4.81 -29.71 -7.12
CA ILE A 369 -5.00 -31.16 -7.07
C ILE A 369 -3.65 -31.86 -6.88
N ASP A 370 -2.64 -31.49 -7.65
CA ASP A 370 -1.29 -32.06 -7.56
C ASP A 370 -0.69 -31.86 -6.15
N PHE A 371 -0.87 -30.68 -5.56
CA PHE A 371 -0.45 -30.41 -4.17
C PHE A 371 -1.15 -31.32 -3.17
N LEU A 372 -2.48 -31.46 -3.27
CA LEU A 372 -3.27 -32.25 -2.33
C LEU A 372 -3.00 -33.76 -2.45
N GLU A 373 -2.81 -34.28 -3.66
CA GLU A 373 -2.43 -35.68 -3.87
C GLU A 373 -1.03 -35.97 -3.32
N TRP A 374 -0.08 -35.07 -3.55
CA TRP A 374 1.25 -35.18 -2.95
C TRP A 374 1.18 -35.14 -1.42
N ALA A 375 0.41 -34.22 -0.85
CA ALA A 375 0.21 -34.09 0.57
C ALA A 375 -0.39 -35.36 1.21
N ASP A 376 -1.40 -35.98 0.58
CA ASP A 376 -2.03 -37.23 1.03
C ASP A 376 -1.08 -38.44 0.97
N SER A 377 -0.04 -38.37 0.12
CA SER A 377 0.98 -39.41 0.01
C SER A 377 2.01 -39.41 1.15
N LEU A 378 2.09 -38.32 1.92
CA LEU A 378 3.06 -38.18 3.01
C LEU A 378 2.62 -38.98 4.25
N GLU A 379 3.60 -39.53 4.98
CA GLU A 379 3.32 -40.22 6.22
C GLU A 379 3.13 -39.23 7.38
N ASP A 380 1.91 -39.17 7.94
CA ASP A 380 1.54 -38.35 9.10
C ASP A 380 2.07 -36.89 9.01
N PRO A 381 1.70 -36.12 7.96
CA PRO A 381 2.24 -34.78 7.73
C PRO A 381 1.63 -33.75 8.68
N VAL A 382 2.35 -32.68 9.01
CA VAL A 382 1.78 -31.46 9.61
C VAL A 382 2.25 -30.28 8.77
N PHE A 383 1.32 -29.38 8.45
CA PHE A 383 1.52 -28.27 7.52
C PHE A 383 1.64 -26.96 8.29
N TYR A 384 2.87 -26.49 8.46
CA TYR A 384 3.19 -25.24 9.10
C TYR A 384 3.19 -24.09 8.09
N HIS A 385 2.58 -22.99 8.48
CA HIS A 385 2.48 -21.81 7.63
C HIS A 385 2.58 -20.54 8.48
N TRP A 386 2.73 -19.39 7.83
CA TRP A 386 2.91 -18.12 8.51
C TRP A 386 1.69 -17.23 8.34
N HIS A 387 0.86 -17.14 9.39
CA HIS A 387 -0.36 -16.32 9.44
C HIS A 387 -1.54 -16.91 8.63
N HIS A 388 -2.67 -16.22 8.52
CA HIS A 388 -3.93 -16.83 8.07
C HIS A 388 -4.11 -16.96 6.55
N TYR A 389 -3.18 -16.44 5.74
CA TYR A 389 -3.38 -16.29 4.29
C TYR A 389 -3.54 -17.66 3.62
N GLU A 390 -2.60 -18.59 3.83
CA GLU A 390 -2.59 -19.92 3.21
C GLU A 390 -3.87 -20.69 3.53
N ARG A 391 -4.33 -20.67 4.80
CA ARG A 391 -5.57 -21.33 5.21
C ARG A 391 -6.78 -20.75 4.48
N THR A 392 -6.84 -19.42 4.41
CA THR A 392 -7.94 -18.71 3.77
C THR A 392 -8.00 -19.01 2.28
N HIS A 393 -6.86 -18.94 1.60
CA HIS A 393 -6.76 -19.16 0.16
C HIS A 393 -6.97 -20.64 -0.20
N LEU A 394 -6.42 -21.58 0.56
CA LEU A 394 -6.67 -23.00 0.35
C LEU A 394 -8.15 -23.35 0.50
N THR A 395 -8.83 -22.80 1.52
CA THR A 395 -10.28 -23.00 1.70
C THR A 395 -11.07 -22.48 0.51
N LYS A 396 -10.76 -21.25 0.05
CA LYS A 396 -11.40 -20.64 -1.11
C LYS A 396 -11.18 -21.45 -2.39
N MET A 397 -9.97 -21.95 -2.64
CA MET A 397 -9.70 -22.76 -3.84
C MET A 397 -10.42 -24.11 -3.79
N VAL A 398 -10.46 -24.78 -2.63
CA VAL A 398 -11.21 -26.04 -2.45
C VAL A 398 -12.70 -25.85 -2.73
N GLU A 399 -13.29 -24.76 -2.24
CA GLU A 399 -14.69 -24.41 -2.51
C GLU A 399 -14.93 -24.07 -3.98
N ARG A 400 -14.03 -23.30 -4.61
CA ARG A 400 -14.12 -22.88 -6.02
C ARG A 400 -14.09 -24.07 -6.97
N TYR A 401 -13.14 -24.99 -6.78
CA TYR A 401 -12.88 -26.08 -7.73
C TYR A 401 -13.55 -27.41 -7.38
N GLY A 402 -14.23 -27.50 -6.23
CA GLY A 402 -15.00 -28.69 -5.86
C GLY A 402 -14.12 -29.92 -5.66
N VAL A 403 -12.95 -29.76 -5.04
CA VAL A 403 -11.99 -30.85 -4.79
C VAL A 403 -12.55 -31.88 -3.80
N ASP A 404 -12.08 -33.13 -3.87
CA ASP A 404 -12.44 -34.19 -2.92
C ASP A 404 -12.26 -33.70 -1.47
N PRO A 405 -13.35 -33.62 -0.67
CA PRO A 405 -13.29 -33.18 0.71
C PRO A 405 -12.31 -33.98 1.57
N ARG A 406 -12.06 -35.27 1.24
CA ARG A 406 -11.09 -36.10 1.95
C ARG A 406 -9.67 -35.60 1.77
N LEU A 407 -9.28 -35.26 0.54
CA LEU A 407 -7.96 -34.73 0.22
C LEU A 407 -7.77 -33.34 0.84
N ALA A 408 -8.78 -32.47 0.74
CA ALA A 408 -8.75 -31.16 1.35
C ALA A 408 -8.61 -31.23 2.89
N ALA A 409 -9.38 -32.11 3.54
CA ALA A 409 -9.31 -32.32 5.00
C ALA A 409 -7.95 -32.87 5.44
N ALA A 410 -7.28 -33.70 4.63
CA ALA A 410 -5.94 -34.22 4.94
C ALA A 410 -4.91 -33.10 5.19
N VAL A 411 -5.09 -31.94 4.55
CA VAL A 411 -4.26 -30.75 4.75
C VAL A 411 -4.91 -29.78 5.75
N LEU A 412 -6.13 -29.29 5.49
CA LEU A 412 -6.78 -28.22 6.26
C LEU A 412 -6.91 -28.53 7.75
N ASP A 413 -7.18 -29.78 8.11
CA ASP A 413 -7.34 -30.22 9.52
C ASP A 413 -6.00 -30.36 10.24
N ARG A 414 -4.88 -30.29 9.50
CA ARG A 414 -3.51 -30.51 9.96
C ARG A 414 -2.58 -29.32 9.72
N MET A 415 -3.16 -28.17 9.40
CA MET A 415 -2.45 -26.90 9.28
C MET A 415 -2.26 -26.22 10.64
N GLU A 416 -1.05 -25.75 10.91
CA GLU A 416 -0.65 -25.06 12.14
C GLU A 416 -0.04 -23.68 11.82
N ASP A 417 -0.60 -22.62 12.40
CA ASP A 417 -0.12 -21.25 12.20
C ASP A 417 1.02 -20.94 13.18
N LEU A 418 2.24 -20.79 12.65
CA LEU A 418 3.42 -20.53 13.46
C LEU A 418 3.52 -19.09 13.95
N SER A 419 2.81 -18.13 13.33
CA SER A 419 2.92 -16.71 13.68
C SER A 419 2.47 -16.41 15.12
N PRO A 420 1.22 -16.74 15.54
CA PRO A 420 0.80 -16.52 16.91
C PRO A 420 1.53 -17.43 17.91
N TRP A 421 1.90 -18.65 17.53
CA TRP A 421 2.67 -19.55 18.39
C TRP A 421 4.04 -18.94 18.73
N THR A 422 4.78 -18.52 17.70
CA THR A 422 6.10 -17.90 17.82
C THR A 422 6.05 -16.57 18.58
N THR A 423 5.14 -15.67 18.18
CA THR A 423 5.09 -14.30 18.72
C THR A 423 4.45 -14.22 20.10
N LYS A 424 3.65 -15.20 20.53
CA LYS A 424 3.20 -15.26 21.93
C LYS A 424 4.27 -15.82 22.85
N GLY A 425 5.07 -16.78 22.38
CA GLY A 425 6.17 -17.36 23.14
C GLY A 425 7.36 -16.41 23.29
N TYR A 426 7.71 -15.67 22.24
CA TYR A 426 8.91 -14.83 22.22
C TYR A 426 8.65 -13.43 21.66
N ALA A 427 9.39 -12.46 22.18
CA ALA A 427 9.62 -11.19 21.52
C ALA A 427 10.97 -11.22 20.80
N PHE A 428 11.02 -10.69 19.59
CA PHE A 428 12.22 -10.69 18.76
C PHE A 428 12.81 -9.27 18.68
N PRO A 429 14.14 -9.12 18.46
CA PRO A 429 14.78 -7.84 18.24
C PRO A 429 14.49 -7.32 16.83
N ALA A 430 13.21 -7.11 16.54
CA ALA A 430 12.69 -6.65 15.27
C ALA A 430 11.54 -5.68 15.49
N TYR A 431 11.39 -4.71 14.59
CA TYR A 431 10.34 -3.68 14.65
C TYR A 431 8.98 -4.16 14.09
N GLY A 432 8.89 -5.43 13.71
CA GLY A 432 7.71 -6.07 13.19
C GLY A 432 7.68 -7.57 13.52
N GLU A 433 6.50 -8.15 13.49
CA GLU A 433 6.26 -9.57 13.81
C GLU A 433 5.98 -10.43 12.55
N GLY A 434 6.37 -9.94 11.36
CA GLY A 434 6.27 -10.70 10.11
C GLY A 434 7.44 -11.66 9.89
N LEU A 435 7.24 -12.65 9.00
CA LEU A 435 8.21 -13.70 8.67
C LEU A 435 9.61 -13.13 8.37
N LYS A 436 9.69 -12.19 7.42
CA LYS A 436 10.96 -11.58 6.99
C LYS A 436 11.68 -10.84 8.11
N ALA A 437 10.95 -10.17 8.99
CA ALA A 437 11.53 -9.43 10.11
C ALA A 437 12.12 -10.38 11.16
N ILE A 438 11.37 -11.42 11.53
CA ILE A 438 11.78 -12.39 12.54
C ILE A 438 12.90 -13.30 12.01
N ALA A 439 12.76 -13.89 10.83
CA ALA A 439 13.80 -14.81 10.35
C ALA A 439 15.16 -14.10 10.14
N LYS A 440 15.17 -12.85 9.65
CA LYS A 440 16.40 -12.05 9.54
C LYS A 440 17.08 -11.82 10.89
N CYS A 441 16.32 -11.50 11.93
CA CYS A 441 16.89 -11.31 13.28
C CYS A 441 17.46 -12.61 13.86
N LEU A 442 16.95 -13.76 13.41
CA LEU A 442 17.44 -15.10 13.73
C LEU A 442 18.54 -15.59 12.77
N GLY A 443 19.06 -14.71 11.91
CA GLY A 443 20.21 -14.99 11.04
C GLY A 443 19.89 -15.67 9.71
N PHE A 444 18.60 -15.85 9.36
CA PHE A 444 18.23 -16.33 8.04
C PHE A 444 18.55 -15.29 6.95
N LYS A 445 18.99 -15.77 5.79
CA LYS A 445 19.36 -14.93 4.64
C LYS A 445 18.64 -15.45 3.41
N TRP A 446 17.77 -14.61 2.84
CA TRP A 446 17.18 -14.85 1.53
C TRP A 446 18.29 -14.88 0.46
N GLN A 447 18.11 -15.74 -0.53
CA GLN A 447 18.90 -15.78 -1.76
C GLN A 447 18.61 -14.58 -2.65
N GLN A 448 17.38 -14.07 -2.60
CA GLN A 448 16.92 -12.90 -3.34
C GLN A 448 16.37 -11.84 -2.39
N ASP A 449 17.01 -10.68 -2.33
CA ASP A 449 16.55 -9.55 -1.54
C ASP A 449 15.76 -8.50 -2.34
N ASP A 450 15.77 -8.62 -3.67
CA ASP A 450 15.09 -7.75 -4.65
C ASP A 450 13.62 -8.12 -4.89
N VAL A 451 13.24 -9.38 -4.67
CA VAL A 451 11.86 -9.84 -4.89
C VAL A 451 10.99 -9.61 -3.64
N THR A 452 9.77 -9.14 -3.89
CA THR A 452 8.71 -8.95 -2.89
C THR A 452 7.46 -9.69 -3.35
N GLY A 453 6.48 -9.92 -2.48
CA GLY A 453 5.22 -10.56 -2.87
C GLY A 453 4.45 -9.86 -4.00
N VAL A 454 4.63 -8.54 -4.22
CA VAL A 454 4.07 -7.90 -5.43
C VAL A 454 5.01 -8.04 -6.64
N GLY A 455 6.31 -8.01 -6.41
CA GLY A 455 7.29 -8.31 -7.45
C GLY A 455 7.13 -9.73 -8.01
N SER A 456 6.70 -10.71 -7.19
CA SER A 456 6.40 -12.07 -7.68
C SER A 456 5.19 -12.08 -8.61
N MET A 457 4.16 -11.26 -8.35
CA MET A 457 2.99 -11.08 -9.23
C MET A 457 3.38 -10.50 -10.58
N ASP A 458 4.23 -9.47 -10.61
CA ASP A 458 4.70 -8.85 -11.86
C ASP A 458 5.54 -9.81 -12.70
N LEU A 459 6.42 -10.57 -12.04
CA LEU A 459 7.19 -11.63 -12.69
C LEU A 459 6.25 -12.72 -13.25
N TYR A 460 5.15 -13.03 -12.56
CA TYR A 460 4.17 -14.01 -13.03
C TYR A 460 3.40 -13.49 -14.26
N MET A 461 2.92 -12.25 -14.21
CA MET A 461 2.27 -11.60 -15.35
C MET A 461 3.17 -11.61 -16.59
N LYS A 462 4.43 -11.19 -16.42
CA LYS A 462 5.41 -11.21 -17.50
C LYS A 462 5.66 -12.63 -18.05
N TYR A 463 5.68 -13.63 -17.17
CA TYR A 463 5.80 -15.03 -17.56
C TYR A 463 4.62 -15.49 -18.43
N VAL A 464 3.39 -15.22 -17.98
CA VAL A 464 2.16 -15.57 -18.71
C VAL A 464 2.06 -14.82 -20.04
N GLU A 465 2.31 -13.51 -20.06
CA GLU A 465 2.31 -12.67 -21.28
C GLU A 465 3.34 -13.12 -22.32
N SER A 466 4.45 -13.72 -21.87
CA SER A 466 5.45 -14.33 -22.76
C SER A 466 5.01 -15.67 -23.36
N GLY A 467 3.80 -16.15 -23.05
CA GLY A 467 3.33 -17.48 -23.42
C GLY A 467 4.11 -18.59 -22.70
N GLY A 468 4.54 -18.35 -21.46
CA GLY A 468 5.29 -19.31 -20.64
C GLY A 468 6.77 -19.46 -21.00
N THR A 469 7.35 -18.51 -21.76
CA THR A 469 8.73 -18.60 -22.25
C THR A 469 9.76 -17.85 -21.37
N ASP A 470 9.35 -16.90 -20.52
CA ASP A 470 10.25 -16.17 -19.61
C ASP A 470 10.64 -17.00 -18.37
N GLN A 471 11.47 -18.01 -18.58
CA GLN A 471 11.97 -18.89 -17.52
C GLN A 471 12.79 -18.17 -16.45
N THR A 472 13.28 -16.96 -16.73
CA THR A 472 14.00 -16.16 -15.74
C THR A 472 13.04 -15.67 -14.66
N SER A 473 11.88 -15.15 -15.06
CA SER A 473 10.84 -14.71 -14.15
C SER A 473 10.28 -15.87 -13.33
N LYS A 474 9.94 -16.99 -13.98
CA LYS A 474 9.50 -18.22 -13.28
C LYS A 474 10.52 -18.69 -12.23
N LYS A 475 11.81 -18.74 -12.57
CA LYS A 475 12.85 -19.15 -11.62
C LYS A 475 12.97 -18.19 -10.44
N LYS A 476 12.85 -16.87 -10.66
CA LYS A 476 12.89 -15.90 -9.56
C LYS A 476 11.74 -16.11 -8.57
N ILE A 477 10.51 -16.27 -9.07
CA ILE A 477 9.32 -16.55 -8.27
C ILE A 477 9.52 -17.81 -7.41
N ILE A 478 9.99 -18.90 -8.02
CA ILE A 478 10.18 -20.18 -7.33
C ILE A 478 11.21 -20.06 -6.20
N VAL A 479 12.31 -19.34 -6.42
CA VAL A 479 13.35 -19.13 -5.39
C VAL A 479 12.86 -18.24 -4.26
N TYR A 480 12.08 -17.19 -4.57
CA TYR A 480 11.49 -16.33 -3.56
C TYR A 480 10.60 -17.12 -2.59
N ASN A 481 9.67 -17.92 -3.13
CA ASN A 481 8.78 -18.76 -2.34
C ASN A 481 9.52 -19.91 -1.62
N GLU A 482 10.56 -20.47 -2.24
CA GLU A 482 11.46 -21.44 -1.59
C GLU A 482 12.11 -20.83 -0.33
N ASP A 483 12.63 -19.60 -0.43
CA ASP A 483 13.21 -18.90 0.72
C ASP A 483 12.18 -18.65 1.82
N ASP A 484 10.93 -18.30 1.50
CA ASP A 484 9.86 -18.07 2.49
C ASP A 484 9.46 -19.37 3.22
N CYS A 485 9.40 -20.50 2.50
CA CYS A 485 9.22 -21.82 3.10
C CYS A 485 10.38 -22.19 4.05
N PHE A 486 11.63 -21.97 3.62
CA PHE A 486 12.81 -22.22 4.45
C PHE A 486 12.93 -21.26 5.64
N ALA A 487 12.53 -20.00 5.48
CA ALA A 487 12.48 -19.02 6.57
C ALA A 487 11.47 -19.46 7.65
N THR A 488 10.31 -19.98 7.23
CA THR A 488 9.29 -20.52 8.14
C THR A 488 9.84 -21.73 8.92
N MET A 489 10.52 -22.65 8.24
CA MET A 489 11.23 -23.77 8.90
C MET A 489 12.32 -23.28 9.87
N HIS A 490 13.09 -22.27 9.48
CA HIS A 490 14.18 -21.73 10.31
C HIS A 490 13.66 -21.13 11.63
N ILE A 491 12.53 -20.42 11.58
CA ILE A 491 11.89 -19.90 12.80
C ILE A 491 11.41 -21.04 13.68
N TYR A 492 10.72 -22.04 13.11
CA TYR A 492 10.28 -23.22 13.84
C TYR A 492 11.45 -23.92 14.54
N ASP A 493 12.53 -24.19 13.82
CA ASP A 493 13.73 -24.85 14.37
C ASP A 493 14.37 -24.04 15.49
N TRP A 494 14.41 -22.72 15.35
CA TRP A 494 14.92 -21.85 16.40
C TRP A 494 14.09 -21.93 17.67
N VAL A 495 12.74 -21.84 17.57
CA VAL A 495 11.84 -21.91 18.74
C VAL A 495 11.94 -23.29 19.39
N MET A 496 11.94 -24.36 18.59
CA MET A 496 12.09 -25.74 19.06
C MET A 496 13.41 -25.99 19.78
N ALA A 497 14.48 -25.31 19.38
CA ALA A 497 15.77 -25.40 20.06
C ALA A 497 15.77 -24.72 21.44
N GLN A 498 14.82 -23.80 21.72
CA GLN A 498 14.68 -23.16 23.03
C GLN A 498 13.90 -24.00 24.04
N GLU A 499 13.16 -25.03 23.60
CA GLU A 499 12.45 -25.98 24.48
C GLU A 499 13.40 -27.00 25.14
N ARG A 500 14.67 -27.05 24.73
CA ARG A 500 15.70 -27.98 25.20
C ARG A 500 16.55 -27.35 26.29
#